data_AF-A0A2V1HU86-F1
#
_entry.id   AF-A0A2V1HU86-F1
#
_cell.length_a   1.000
_cell.length_b   1.000
_cell.length_c   1.000
_cell.angle_alpha   90.00
_cell.angle_beta   90.00
_cell.angle_gamma   90.00
#
_symmetry.space_group_name_H-M   'P 1'
#
loop_
_entity.id
_entity.type
_entity.pdbx_description
1 polymer ?
#
loop_
_entity_poly.entity_id
_entity_poly.type
_entity_poly.pdbx_seq_one_letter_code
_entity_poly.pdbx_strand_id
1 'polypeptide(L)' 'MSASTSYCAYCVTPFSARRADALYCTDAHRAAATRERVAARARHAEVVAALLRQRDARLLAEVEADAAEILRAPTMSVA' A
#
# COMPACT_ATOMS: atom_id res chain seq x y z
N MET A 1 12.58 -8.73 -38.46
CA MET A 1 11.70 -8.67 -37.28
C MET A 1 10.61 -7.65 -37.56
N SER A 2 9.36 -8.08 -37.71
CA SER A 2 8.23 -7.15 -37.90
C SER A 2 7.91 -6.47 -36.56
N ALA A 3 7.79 -5.15 -36.56
CA ALA A 3 7.36 -4.42 -35.37
C ALA A 3 5.87 -4.67 -35.10
N SER A 4 5.52 -5.00 -33.86
CA SER A 4 4.14 -5.13 -33.41
C SER A 4 3.64 -3.80 -32.87
N THR A 5 2.39 -3.43 -33.17
CA THR A 5 1.74 -2.30 -32.50
C THR A 5 1.37 -2.70 -31.06
N SER A 6 1.86 -1.96 -30.08
CA SER A 6 1.56 -2.12 -28.66
C SER A 6 1.01 -0.83 -28.07
N TYR A 7 0.37 -0.87 -26.91
CA TYR A 7 -0.13 0.32 -26.21
C TYR A 7 0.78 0.68 -25.05
N CYS A 8 1.13 1.96 -24.91
CA CYS A 8 1.98 2.40 -23.81
C CYS A 8 1.22 2.33 -22.49
N ALA A 9 1.78 1.62 -21.49
CA ALA A 9 1.20 1.51 -20.15
C ALA A 9 1.20 2.84 -19.35
N TYR A 10 1.82 3.90 -19.88
CA TYR A 10 1.86 5.23 -19.25
C TYR A 10 0.83 6.18 -19.87
N CYS A 11 0.95 6.48 -21.15
CA CYS A 11 0.10 7.46 -21.86
C CYS A 11 -1.02 6.82 -22.69
N VAL A 12 -1.14 5.49 -22.69
CA VAL A 12 -2.18 4.72 -23.41
C VAL A 12 -2.14 4.89 -24.94
N THR A 13 -1.11 5.55 -25.48
CA THR A 13 -0.97 5.73 -26.93
C THR A 13 -0.42 4.46 -27.59
N PRO A 14 -0.90 4.07 -28.78
CA PRO A 14 -0.29 3.00 -29.55
C PRO A 14 1.12 3.41 -30.02
N PHE A 15 2.04 2.45 -30.11
CA PHE A 15 3.41 2.67 -30.59
C PHE A 15 3.97 1.41 -31.25
N SER A 16 4.97 1.61 -32.11
CA SER A 16 5.71 0.54 -32.77
C SER A 16 6.72 -0.06 -31.80
N ALA A 17 6.44 -1.28 -31.32
CA ALA A 17 7.30 -1.96 -30.37
C ALA A 17 8.38 -2.78 -31.10
N ARG A 18 9.65 -2.55 -30.72
CA ARG A 18 10.78 -3.37 -31.21
C ARG A 18 10.81 -4.78 -30.61
N ARG A 19 10.15 -4.98 -29.48
CA ARG A 19 10.02 -6.26 -28.76
C ARG A 19 8.57 -6.44 -28.33
N ALA A 20 8.09 -7.68 -28.34
CA ALA A 20 6.70 -7.99 -28.00
C ALA A 20 6.32 -7.62 -26.55
N ASP A 21 7.30 -7.51 -25.65
CA ASP A 21 7.14 -7.19 -24.24
C ASP A 21 7.35 -5.68 -23.92
N ALA A 22 7.48 -4.82 -24.93
CA ALA A 22 7.67 -3.40 -24.70
C ALA A 22 6.40 -2.77 -24.10
N LEU A 23 6.52 -2.22 -22.89
CA LEU A 23 5.41 -1.58 -22.18
C LEU A 23 5.33 -0.06 -22.37
N TYR A 24 6.40 0.58 -22.86
CA TYR A 24 6.52 2.03 -22.90
C TYR A 24 7.01 2.50 -24.26
N CYS A 25 6.36 3.54 -24.79
CA CYS A 25 6.70 4.09 -26.11
C CYS A 25 8.01 4.89 -26.13
N THR A 26 8.45 5.39 -24.97
CA THR A 26 9.71 6.11 -24.80
C THR A 26 10.36 5.77 -23.46
N ASP A 27 11.67 5.96 -23.37
CA ASP A 27 12.37 5.85 -22.09
C ASP A 27 11.96 6.94 -21.09
N ALA A 28 11.54 8.11 -21.58
CA ALA A 28 10.95 9.16 -20.74
C ALA A 28 9.67 8.68 -20.04
N HIS A 29 8.77 8.01 -20.76
CA HIS A 29 7.55 7.43 -20.19
C HIS A 29 7.84 6.26 -19.25
N ARG A 30 8.82 5.41 -19.58
CA ARG A 30 9.32 4.37 -18.67
C ARG A 30 9.80 4.99 -17.35
N ALA A 31 10.64 6.03 -17.42
CA ALA A 31 11.19 6.70 -16.25
C ALA A 31 10.10 7.40 -15.42
N ALA A 32 9.14 8.06 -16.07
CA ALA A 32 8.00 8.69 -15.41
C ALA A 32 7.14 7.66 -14.67
N ALA A 33 6.75 6.56 -15.35
CA ALA A 33 5.99 5.48 -14.74
C ALA A 33 6.72 4.85 -13.54
N THR A 34 8.04 4.66 -13.62
CA THR A 34 8.84 4.17 -12.49
C THR A 34 8.82 5.14 -11.30
N ARG A 35 9.01 6.45 -11.54
CA ARG A 35 8.95 7.46 -10.46
C ARG A 35 7.58 7.48 -9.78
N GLU A 36 6.50 7.45 -10.56
CA GLU A 36 5.14 7.42 -10.02
C GLU A 36 4.87 6.15 -9.20
N ARG A 37 5.34 4.98 -9.66
CA ARG A 37 5.23 3.72 -8.90
C ARG A 37 5.98 3.77 -7.57
N VAL A 38 7.19 4.34 -7.56
CA VAL A 38 7.98 4.52 -6.33
C VAL A 38 7.25 5.46 -5.37
N ALA A 39 6.78 6.61 -5.87
CA ALA A 39 6.02 7.57 -5.07
C ALA A 39 4.71 6.97 -4.53
N ALA A 40 3.99 6.17 -5.32
CA ALA A 40 2.78 5.48 -4.88
C ALA A 40 3.07 4.45 -3.78
N ARG A 41 4.17 3.69 -3.88
CA ARG A 41 4.61 2.77 -2.83
C ARG A 41 4.96 3.49 -1.54
N ALA A 42 5.64 4.64 -1.62
CA ALA A 42 5.95 5.46 -0.45
C ALA A 42 4.67 5.94 0.26
N ARG A 43 3.72 6.51 -0.50
CA ARG A 43 2.41 6.92 0.05
C ARG A 43 1.64 5.75 0.66
N HIS A 44 1.65 4.59 0.00
CA HIS A 44 1.01 3.38 0.54
C HIS A 44 1.67 2.96 1.87
N ALA A 45 3.00 2.97 1.97
CA ALA A 45 3.71 2.65 3.20
C ALA A 45 3.38 3.63 4.34
N GLU A 46 3.29 4.93 4.04
CA GLU A 46 2.88 5.96 5.01
C GLU A 46 1.47 5.73 5.53
N VAL A 47 0.51 5.43 4.63
CA VAL A 47 -0.89 5.13 4.99
C VAL A 47 -0.97 3.87 5.83
N VAL A 48 -0.28 2.79 5.44
CA VAL A 48 -0.24 1.54 6.23
C VAL A 48 0.35 1.81 7.62
N ALA A 49 1.45 2.55 7.71
CA ALA A 49 2.06 2.88 8.99
C ALA A 49 1.12 3.71 9.89
N ALA A 50 0.37 4.65 9.31
CA ALA A 50 -0.63 5.43 10.05
C ALA A 50 -1.77 4.55 10.58
N LEU A 51 -2.30 3.65 9.74
CA LEU A 51 -3.35 2.71 10.13
C LEU A 51 -2.89 1.74 11.22
N LEU A 52 -1.66 1.25 11.15
CA LEU A 52 -1.07 0.40 12.19
C LEU A 52 -0.96 1.14 13.51
N ARG A 53 -0.43 2.37 13.53
CA ARG A 53 -0.36 3.19 14.75
C ARG A 53 -1.74 3.44 15.36
N GLN A 54 -2.75 3.71 14.52
CA GLN A 54 -4.12 3.91 14.99
C GLN A 54 -4.70 2.63 15.59
N ARG A 55 -4.47 1.48 14.95
CA ARG A 55 -4.92 0.17 15.43
C ARG A 55 -4.26 -0.20 16.76
N ASP A 56 -2.95 0.00 16.87
CA ASP A 56 -2.18 -0.33 18.08
C ASP A 56 -2.62 0.53 19.27
N ALA A 57 -2.83 1.84 19.05
CA ALA A 57 -3.36 2.74 20.08
C ALA A 57 -4.76 2.33 20.55
N ARG A 58 -5.63 1.91 19.62
CA ARG A 58 -6.97 1.42 19.98
C ARG A 58 -6.89 0.12 20.78
N LEU A 59 -6.07 -0.84 20.34
CA LEU A 59 -5.90 -2.10 21.03
C LEU A 59 -5.35 -1.91 22.45
N LEU A 60 -4.38 -1.00 22.62
CA LEU A 60 -3.85 -0.68 23.95
C LEU A 60 -4.95 -0.11 24.86
N ALA A 61 -5.77 0.82 24.36
CA ALA A 61 -6.87 1.38 25.13
C ALA A 61 -7.94 0.34 25.50
N GLU A 62 -8.25 -0.58 24.59
CA GLU A 62 -9.16 -1.71 24.86
C GLU A 62 -8.58 -2.62 25.97
N VAL A 63 -7.31 -3.00 25.87
CA VAL A 63 -6.64 -3.85 26.89
C VAL A 63 -6.57 -3.15 28.25
N GLU A 64 -6.26 -1.85 28.29
CA GLU A 64 -6.25 -1.08 29.54
C GLU A 64 -7.64 -0.98 30.18
N ALA A 65 -8.69 -0.82 29.36
CA ALA A 65 -10.08 -0.81 29.84
C ALA A 65 -10.49 -2.17 30.42
N ASP A 66 -10.19 -3.27 29.70
CA ASP A 66 -10.47 -4.63 30.15
C ASP A 66 -9.74 -4.95 31.47
N ALA A 67 -8.45 -4.57 31.57
CA ALA A 67 -7.68 -4.75 32.79
C ALA A 67 -8.27 -3.95 33.97
N ALA A 68 -8.70 -2.71 33.73
CA ALA A 68 -9.33 -1.89 34.75
C ALA A 68 -10.68 -2.48 35.22
N GLU A 69 -11.44 -3.10 34.33
CA GLU A 69 -12.68 -3.80 34.67
C GLU A 69 -12.40 -5.02 35.57
N ILE A 70 -11.42 -5.85 35.20
CA ILE A 70 -11.00 -7.02 36.00
C ILE A 70 -10.57 -6.59 37.40
N LEU A 71 -9.79 -5.52 37.52
CA LEU A 71 -9.30 -5.03 38.82
C LEU A 71 -10.40 -4.39 39.68
N ARG A 72 -11.47 -3.88 39.08
CA ARG A 72 -12.65 -3.34 39.80
C ARG A 72 -13.65 -4.42 40.19
N ALA A 73 -13.62 -5.58 39.53
CA ALA A 73 -14.52 -6.66 39.86
C ALA A 73 -14.27 -7.07 41.33
N PRO A 74 -15.30 -7.01 42.20
CA PRO A 74 -15.13 -7.44 43.58
C PRO A 74 -14.68 -8.89 43.56
N THR A 75 -13.56 -9.18 44.25
CA THR A 75 -13.12 -10.56 44.48
C THR A 75 -14.27 -11.27 45.17
N MET A 76 -15.09 -12.01 44.42
CA MET A 76 -16.10 -12.87 45.01
C MET A 76 -15.35 -13.89 45.83
N SER A 77 -15.31 -13.64 47.13
CA SER A 77 -14.87 -14.58 48.15
C SER A 77 -15.74 -15.82 47.98
N VAL A 78 -15.18 -16.87 47.38
CA VAL A 78 -15.77 -18.20 47.42
C VAL A 78 -15.63 -18.66 48.87
N ALA A 79 -16.69 -18.46 49.64
CA ALA A 79 -16.87 -19.00 50.98
C ALA A 79 -17.34 -20.46 50.92
#